data_AF-A0A0B6YMM3-F1
#
_entry.id   AF-A0A0B6YMM3-F1
#
_cell.length_a   1.000
_cell.length_b   1.000
_cell.length_c   1.000
_cell.angle_alpha   90.00
_cell.angle_beta   90.00
_cell.angle_gamma   90.00
#
_symmetry.space_group_name_H-M   'P 1'
#
loop_
_entity.id
_entity.type
_entity.pdbx_description
1 polymer ?
#
loop_
_entity_poly.entity_id
_entity_poly.type
_entity_poly.pdbx_seq_one_letter_code
_entity_poly.pdbx_strand_id
1 'polypeptide(L)' 'MVKARKWILEKQFIGDPVLDNFRLVEEDLPELKDGEILIEALFLTVDPYMRVFPNKVGHPPVGEQVASMTAYFGF' A
#
# COMPACT_ATOMS: atom_id res chain seq x y z
N MET A 1 9.40 -12.63 10.88
CA MET A 1 9.06 -11.91 9.64
C MET A 1 7.81 -11.08 9.88
N VAL A 2 7.77 -9.85 9.39
CA VAL A 2 6.62 -8.95 9.56
C VAL A 2 5.66 -9.19 8.41
N LYS A 3 4.36 -9.30 8.72
CA LYS A 3 3.31 -9.47 7.72
C LYS A 3 2.62 -8.13 7.46
N ALA A 4 2.69 -7.67 6.22
CA ALA A 4 1.98 -6.47 5.79
C ALA A 4 0.65 -6.85 5.12
N ARG A 5 -0.38 -6.03 5.34
CA ARG A 5 -1.64 -6.10 4.59
C ARG A 5 -1.71 -4.90 3.67
N LYS A 6 -2.04 -5.13 2.40
CA LYS A 6 -2.21 -4.06 1.41
C LYS A 6 -3.44 -4.28 0.55
N TRP A 7 -4.11 -3.18 0.22
CA TRP A 7 -5.08 -3.20 -0.86
C TRP A 7 -4.36 -3.18 -2.19
N ILE A 8 -4.79 -4.00 -3.14
CA ILE A 8 -4.38 -3.94 -4.54
C ILE A 8 -5.58 -3.61 -5.42
N LEU A 9 -5.32 -2.99 -6.57
CA LEU A 9 -6.29 -2.90 -7.64
C LEU A 9 -6.36 -4.25 -8.36
N GLU A 10 -7.42 -5.01 -8.15
CA GLU A 10 -7.68 -6.30 -8.80
C GLU A 10 -8.16 -6.10 -10.24
N LYS A 11 -8.98 -5.07 -10.50
CA LYS A 11 -9.56 -4.78 -11.81
C LYS A 11 -9.64 -3.29 -12.07
N GLN A 12 -9.44 -2.87 -13.31
CA GLN A 12 -9.62 -1.47 -13.73
C GLN A 12 -11.04 -0.98 -13.48
N PHE A 13 -11.18 0.31 -13.19
CA PHE A 13 -12.49 0.94 -12.99
C PHE A 13 -13.25 1.07 -14.31
N ILE A 14 -14.48 0.56 -14.34
CA ILE A 14 -15.44 0.78 -15.42
C ILE A 14 -16.64 1.49 -14.79
N GLY A 15 -16.82 2.78 -15.11
CA GLY A 15 -17.73 3.65 -14.37
C GLY A 15 -17.19 3.97 -12.97
N ASP A 16 -18.07 3.83 -11.98
CA ASP A 16 -17.75 4.05 -10.57
C ASP A 16 -16.94 2.88 -9.99
N PRO A 17 -16.02 3.13 -9.04
CA PRO A 17 -15.34 2.05 -8.33
C PRO A 17 -16.34 1.17 -7.56
N VAL A 18 -16.19 -0.15 -7.72
CA VAL A 18 -16.92 -1.16 -6.96
C VAL A 18 -15.95 -1.97 -6.10
N LEU A 19 -16.47 -2.67 -5.09
CA LEU A 19 -15.63 -3.46 -4.17
C LEU A 19 -14.76 -4.49 -4.90
N ASP A 20 -15.29 -5.12 -5.95
CA ASP A 20 -14.58 -6.10 -6.79
C ASP A 20 -13.36 -5.52 -7.54
N ASN A 21 -13.22 -4.19 -7.61
CA ASN A 21 -12.01 -3.58 -8.14
C ASN A 21 -10.83 -3.71 -7.18
N PHE A 22 -11.06 -3.99 -5.90
CA PHE A 22 -10.04 -4.02 -4.87
C PHE A 22 -9.94 -5.39 -4.20
N ARG A 23 -8.74 -5.74 -3.75
CA ARG A 23 -8.51 -6.94 -2.96
C ARG A 23 -7.51 -6.66 -1.85
N LEU A 24 -7.82 -7.10 -0.64
CA LEU A 24 -6.87 -7.09 0.47
C LEU A 24 -6.00 -8.34 0.38
N VAL A 25 -4.68 -8.15 0.34
CA VAL A 25 -3.71 -9.24 0.31
C VAL A 25 -2.73 -9.08 1.48
N GLU A 26 -2.16 -10.20 1.89
CA GLU A 26 -1.10 -10.27 2.90
C GLU A 26 0.22 -10.64 2.22
N GLU A 27 1.31 -10.04 2.67
CA GLU A 27 2.66 -10.40 2.23
C GLU A 27 3.64 -10.45 3.42
N ASP A 28 4.59 -11.36 3.35
CA ASP A 28 5.74 -11.35 4.25
C ASP A 28 6.75 -10.33 3.73
N LEU A 29 7.08 -9.33 4.56
CA LEU A 29 8.10 -8.36 4.23
C LEU A 29 9.49 -9.00 4.36
N PRO A 30 10.42 -8.68 3.44
CA PRO A 30 11.80 -9.13 3.54
C PRO A 30 12.48 -8.53 4.78
N GLU A 31 13.58 -9.13 5.20
CA GLU A 31 14.44 -8.53 6.22
C GLU A 31 15.00 -7.18 5.72
N LEU A 32 15.11 -6.22 6.64
CA LEU A 32 15.67 -4.91 6.33
C LEU A 32 17.13 -5.02 5.91
N LYS A 33 17.49 -4.25 4.89
CA LYS A 33 18.88 -4.06 4.45
C LYS A 33 19.44 -2.77 5.04
N ASP A 34 20.76 -2.62 4.94
CA ASP A 34 21.46 -1.46 5.46
C ASP A 34 20.90 -0.15 4.88
N GLY A 35 20.57 0.79 5.76
CA GLY A 35 19.93 2.05 5.45
C GLY A 35 18.41 2.01 5.29
N GLU A 36 17.77 0.83 5.35
CA GLU A 36 16.31 0.71 5.23
C GLU A 36 15.60 0.93 6.58
N ILE A 37 14.36 1.43 6.50
CA ILE A 37 13.45 1.58 7.63
C ILE A 37 12.24 0.66 7.47
N LEU A 38 11.72 0.19 8.60
CA LEU A 38 10.39 -0.40 8.67
C LEU A 38 9.42 0.63 9.24
N ILE A 39 8.30 0.83 8.54
CA ILE A 39 7.24 1.74 8.96
C ILE A 39 5.91 1.01 9.09
N GLU A 40 5.09 1.44 10.06
CA GLU A 40 3.71 0.98 10.24
C GLU A 40 2.74 2.14 9.98
N ALA A 41 1.81 1.92 9.06
CA ALA A 41 0.78 2.90 8.72
C ALA A 41 -0.15 3.16 9.92
N LEU A 42 -0.23 4.42 10.34
CA LEU A 42 -1.18 4.88 11.36
C LEU A 42 -2.47 5.41 10.72
N PHE A 43 -2.32 6.13 9.61
CA PHE A 43 -3.43 6.72 8.86
C PHE A 43 -3.14 6.62 7.36
N LEU A 44 -4.19 6.36 6.58
CA LEU A 44 -4.18 6.26 5.12
C LEU A 44 -5.18 7.27 4.58
N THR A 45 -4.79 8.09 3.60
CA THR A 45 -5.72 9.01 2.94
C THR A 45 -6.47 8.32 1.80
N VAL A 46 -7.64 8.86 1.45
CA VAL A 46 -8.42 8.53 0.26
C VAL A 46 -8.85 9.83 -0.40
N ASP A 47 -8.42 10.02 -1.65
CA ASP A 47 -8.53 11.30 -2.32
C ASP A 47 -9.13 11.15 -3.73
N PRO A 48 -9.86 12.17 -4.25
CA PRO A 48 -10.41 12.11 -5.59
C PRO A 48 -9.37 11.87 -6.69
N TYR A 49 -8.12 12.33 -6.51
CA TYR A 49 -7.06 12.16 -7.51
C TYR A 49 -6.71 10.68 -7.73
N MET A 50 -6.95 9.81 -6.75
CA MET A 50 -6.67 8.37 -6.86
C MET A 50 -7.47 7.72 -7.99
N ARG A 51 -8.61 8.31 -8.37
CA ARG A 51 -9.45 7.81 -9.48
C ARG A 51 -8.84 8.06 -10.86
N VAL A 52 -8.14 9.18 -11.03
CA VAL A 52 -7.62 9.63 -12.33
C VAL A 52 -6.16 9.30 -12.53
N PHE A 53 -5.43 9.04 -11.44
CA PHE A 53 -4.05 8.61 -11.52
C PHE A 53 -3.95 7.23 -12.20
N PRO A 54 -2.91 6.97 -13.03
CA PRO A 54 -2.71 5.67 -13.65
C PRO A 54 -2.38 4.61 -12.59
N ASN A 55 -3.40 3.86 -12.16
CA ASN A 55 -3.25 2.72 -11.26
C ASN A 55 -3.01 1.43 -12.05
N LYS A 56 -2.07 0.62 -11.58
CA LYS A 56 -1.71 -0.66 -12.20
C LYS A 56 -2.41 -1.82 -11.50
N VAL A 57 -3.02 -2.71 -12.27
CA VAL A 57 -3.61 -3.96 -11.74
C VAL A 57 -2.53 -4.80 -11.05
N GLY A 58 -2.87 -5.36 -9.89
CA GLY A 58 -1.97 -6.13 -9.03
C GLY A 58 -1.10 -5.30 -8.09
N HIS A 59 -1.20 -3.97 -8.13
CA HIS A 59 -0.46 -3.05 -7.27
C HIS A 59 -1.40 -2.23 -6.38
N PRO A 60 -0.92 -1.71 -5.24
CA PRO A 60 -1.68 -0.74 -4.46
C PRO A 60 -2.04 0.49 -5.30
N PRO A 61 -3.27 1.03 -5.15
CA PRO A 61 -3.58 2.35 -5.67
C PRO A 61 -2.63 3.40 -5.11
N VAL A 62 -2.44 4.48 -5.85
CA VAL A 62 -1.69 5.64 -5.34
C VAL A 62 -2.36 6.19 -4.07
N GLY A 63 -1.56 6.69 -3.14
CA GLY A 63 -2.04 7.33 -1.93
C GLY A 63 -0.90 7.78 -1.04
N GLU A 64 -1.27 8.42 0.07
CA GLU A 64 -0.33 8.89 1.08
C GLU A 64 -0.67 8.24 2.43
N GLN A 65 0.32 8.21 3.32
CA GLN A 65 0.16 7.67 4.66
C GLN A 65 0.92 8.50 5.67
N VAL A 66 0.36 8.56 6.89
CA VAL A 66 1.12 8.89 8.08
C VAL A 66 1.53 7.56 8.70
N ALA A 67 2.82 7.40 8.95
CA ALA A 67 3.38 6.16 9.48
C ALA A 67 4.32 6.44 10.64
N SER A 68 4.41 5.48 11.54
CA SER A 68 5.45 5.44 12.57
C SER A 68 6.62 4.59 12.10
N MET A 69 7.85 5.00 12.42
CA MET A 69 9.03 4.16 12.22
C MET A 69 9.12 3.15 13.36
N THR A 70 9.14 1.86 13.03
CA THR A 70 9.15 0.76 14.00
C THR A 70 10.52 0.09 14.10
N ALA A 71 11.33 0.17 13.04
CA ALA A 71 12.73 -0.25 13.05
C ALA A 71 13.55 0.53 12.02
N TYR A 72 14.85 0.61 12.25
CA TYR A 72 15.87 1.07 11.32
C TYR A 72 17.01 0.06 11.35
N PHE A 73 17.56 -0.28 10.19
CA PHE A 73 18.72 -1.16 10.10
C PHE A 73 19.89 -0.38 9.49
N GLY A 74 20.83 0.02 10.34
CA GLY A 74 22.04 0.75 9.96
C GLY A 74 22.87 1.10 11.19
N PHE A 75 24.18 1.24 11.01
CA PHE A 75 25.15 1.63 12.04
C PHE A 75 25.52 3.11 11.94
#